data_AF-A0A656Z6V5-F1
#
_entry.id   AF-A0A656Z6V5-F1
#
_cell.length_a   1.000
_cell.length_b   1.000
_cell.length_c   1.000
_cell.angle_alpha   90.00
_cell.angle_beta   90.00
_cell.angle_gamma   90.00
#
_symmetry.space_group_name_H-M   'P 1'
#
loop_
_entity.id
_entity.type
_entity.pdbx_description
1 polymer ?
#
loop_
_entity_poly.entity_id
_entity_poly.type
_entity_poly.pdbx_seq_one_letter_code
_entity_poly.pdbx_strand_id
1 'polypeptide(L)'
;MLIRYLLATLAAGILAGLLVTPAMYLKTVPLIIQAETYEDAGGGHSHGDAAEAVAPHDHAAAATSEGEEEAGAELPFGRLGNTLLANLVAGAGFALLLGGVALLLGRRITPQNGILWGVAGFFAVAFLPALGLSPELPAMPAADLAQRQLWWILTVVLSGVGIYLLV
;
A
#
# COMPACT_ATOMS: atom_id res chain seq x y z
N MET A 1 -13.14 22.24 -18.67
CA MET A 1 -13.45 20.79 -18.71
C MET A 1 -12.53 19.99 -17.78
N LEU A 2 -11.23 20.25 -17.80
CA LEU A 2 -10.23 19.58 -16.94
C LEU A 2 -10.56 19.61 -15.44
N ILE A 3 -10.89 20.77 -14.86
CA ILE A 3 -11.22 20.90 -13.43
C ILE A 3 -12.39 19.99 -13.02
N ARG A 4 -13.42 19.87 -13.87
CA ARG A 4 -14.58 19.00 -13.60
C ARG A 4 -14.17 17.53 -13.60
N TYR A 5 -13.29 17.13 -14.51
CA TYR A 5 -12.73 15.77 -14.56
C TYR A 5 -11.90 15.47 -13.30
N LEU A 6 -11.03 16.39 -12.91
CA LEU A 6 -10.18 16.26 -11.72
C LEU A 6 -11.03 16.12 -10.46
N LEU A 7 -11.99 17.02 -10.24
CA LEU A 7 -12.85 16.96 -9.06
C LEU A 7 -13.72 15.70 -9.02
N ALA A 8 -14.26 15.27 -10.16
CA ALA A 8 -15.08 14.06 -10.23
C ALA A 8 -14.28 12.79 -9.91
N THR A 9 -13.08 12.66 -10.47
CA THR A 9 -12.20 11.50 -10.23
C THR A 9 -11.63 11.51 -8.81
N LEU A 10 -11.26 12.68 -8.28
CA LEU A 10 -10.85 12.83 -6.89
C LEU A 10 -11.98 12.43 -5.92
N ALA A 11 -13.21 12.92 -6.13
CA ALA A 11 -14.35 12.58 -5.29
C ALA A 11 -14.67 11.07 -5.35
N ALA A 12 -14.61 10.47 -6.54
CA ALA A 12 -14.80 9.03 -6.70
C ALA A 12 -13.72 8.22 -5.96
N GLY A 13 -12.46 8.66 -6.01
CA GLY A 13 -11.36 8.01 -5.31
C GLY A 13 -11.45 8.12 -3.79
N ILE A 14 -11.82 9.29 -3.26
CA ILE A 14 -12.10 9.50 -1.83
C ILE A 14 -13.24 8.56 -1.37
N LEU A 15 -14.32 8.47 -2.15
CA LEU A 15 -15.42 7.56 -1.84
C LEU A 15 -14.96 6.10 -1.84
N ALA A 16 -14.15 5.68 -2.81
CA ALA A 16 -13.59 4.33 -2.86
C ALA A 16 -12.70 4.03 -1.64
N GLY A 17 -11.84 4.96 -1.24
CA GLY A 17 -11.00 4.85 -0.03
C GLY A 17 -11.82 4.75 1.25
N LEU A 18 -12.89 5.53 1.36
CA LEU A 18 -13.82 5.45 2.49
C LEU A 18 -14.49 4.06 2.54
N LEU A 19 -14.95 3.55 1.39
CA LEU A 19 -15.63 2.25 1.30
C LEU A 19 -14.71 1.05 1.57
N VAL A 20 -13.42 1.12 1.23
CA VAL A 20 -12.47 0.02 1.47
C VAL A 20 -12.01 -0.03 2.93
N THR A 21 -12.06 1.10 3.65
CA THR A 21 -11.56 1.21 5.02
C THR A 21 -12.19 0.20 5.99
N PRO A 22 -13.53 0.00 6.04
CA PRO A 22 -14.12 -1.05 6.87
C PRO A 22 -13.62 -2.46 6.53
N ALA A 23 -13.44 -2.78 5.24
CA ALA A 23 -12.94 -4.08 4.82
C ALA A 23 -11.49 -4.30 5.30
N MET A 24 -10.63 -3.30 5.14
CA MET A 24 -9.26 -3.33 5.66
C MET A 24 -9.24 -3.46 7.18
N TYR A 25 -10.06 -2.68 7.88
CA TYR A 25 -10.09 -2.70 9.35
C TYR A 25 -10.58 -4.05 9.89
N LEU A 26 -11.60 -4.65 9.28
CA LEU A 26 -12.16 -5.92 9.74
C LEU A 26 -11.32 -7.14 9.37
N LYS A 27 -10.46 -7.06 8.33
CA LYS A 27 -9.64 -8.19 7.88
C LYS A 27 -8.17 -8.06 8.28
N THR A 28 -7.58 -6.89 8.09
CA THR A 28 -6.14 -6.69 8.22
C THR A 28 -5.75 -6.41 9.68
N VAL A 29 -6.52 -5.60 10.40
CA VAL A 29 -6.19 -5.24 11.79
C VAL A 29 -6.15 -6.46 12.72
N PRO A 30 -7.10 -7.42 12.67
CA PRO A 30 -7.01 -8.63 13.49
C PRO A 30 -5.76 -9.46 13.19
N LEU A 31 -5.31 -9.52 11.93
CA LEU A 31 -4.08 -10.22 11.55
C LEU A 31 -2.84 -9.51 12.07
N ILE A 32 -2.83 -8.16 12.06
CA ILE A 32 -1.73 -7.37 12.63
C ILE A 32 -1.64 -7.60 14.14
N ILE A 33 -2.76 -7.51 14.87
CA ILE A 33 -2.77 -7.76 16.32
C ILE A 33 -2.28 -9.17 16.63
N GLN A 34 -2.71 -10.16 15.84
CA GLN A 34 -2.24 -11.53 15.99
C GLN A 34 -0.73 -11.65 15.73
N ALA A 35 -0.19 -10.94 14.73
CA ALA A 35 1.24 -10.91 14.45
C ALA A 35 2.04 -10.26 15.59
N GLU A 36 1.58 -9.13 16.12
CA GLU A 36 2.18 -8.45 17.28
C GLU A 36 2.34 -9.42 18.47
N THR A 37 1.35 -10.29 18.75
CA THR A 37 1.49 -11.30 19.82
C THR A 37 2.61 -12.31 19.61
N TYR A 38 2.94 -12.64 18.35
CA TYR A 38 4.01 -13.58 18.04
C TYR A 38 5.39 -12.91 18.09
N GLU A 39 5.48 -11.64 17.72
CA GLU A 39 6.70 -10.85 17.83
C GLU A 39 7.07 -10.62 19.31
N ASP A 40 6.09 -10.27 20.14
CA ASP A 40 6.29 -10.10 21.59
C ASP A 40 6.67 -11.41 22.28
N ALA A 41 6.04 -12.53 21.89
CA ALA A 41 6.30 -13.85 22.49
C ALA A 41 7.62 -14.48 22.03
N GLY A 42 8.14 -14.09 20.87
CA GLY A 42 9.42 -14.56 20.32
C GLY A 42 10.65 -14.01 21.05
N GLY A 43 10.48 -13.08 21.99
CA GLY A 43 11.56 -12.34 22.63
C GLY A 43 12.23 -11.47 21.58
N GLY A 44 11.66 -10.27 21.35
CA GLY A 44 12.06 -9.30 20.33
C GLY A 44 13.52 -9.44 19.92
N HIS A 45 13.75 -9.94 18.70
CA HIS A 45 15.10 -10.08 18.18
C HIS A 45 15.69 -8.67 17.99
N SER A 46 16.45 -8.21 18.98
CA SER A 46 17.31 -7.05 18.82
C SER A 46 18.36 -7.40 17.76
N HIS A 47 18.29 -6.74 16.61
CA HIS A 47 19.44 -6.66 15.71
C HIS A 47 20.42 -5.65 16.30
N GLY A 48 21.19 -6.07 17.31
CA GLY A 48 22.11 -5.16 17.98
C GLY A 48 22.98 -5.82 19.03
N ASP A 49 23.75 -6.85 18.67
CA ASP A 49 24.95 -7.25 19.42
C ASP A 49 25.94 -7.95 18.48
N ALA A 50 26.50 -7.17 17.56
CA ALA A 50 27.69 -7.55 16.82
C ALA A 50 28.59 -6.33 16.60
N ALA A 51 29.22 -5.86 17.68
CA ALA A 51 30.40 -4.99 17.60
C ALA A 51 31.26 -5.15 18.87
N GLU A 52 32.12 -6.18 18.82
CA GLU A 52 33.55 -6.11 19.09
C GLU A 52 34.08 -4.82 19.77
N ALA A 53 34.58 -4.99 21.01
CA ALA A 53 35.66 -4.28 21.70
C ALA A 53 35.98 -2.79 21.38
N VAL A 54 35.96 -1.92 22.42
CA VAL A 54 37.09 -1.09 22.92
C VAL A 54 36.61 0.11 23.79
N ALA A 55 37.14 0.17 25.03
CA ALA A 55 37.41 1.31 25.95
C ALA A 55 36.26 2.17 26.57
N PRO A 56 36.45 2.66 27.83
CA PRO A 56 35.45 3.42 28.57
C PRO A 56 35.62 4.94 28.38
N HIS A 57 34.54 5.64 28.03
CA HIS A 57 34.49 7.10 28.12
C HIS A 57 33.26 7.52 28.92
N ASP A 58 33.55 8.09 30.07
CA ASP A 58 32.63 8.73 31.00
C ASP A 58 32.22 10.10 30.43
N HIS A 59 30.91 10.32 30.21
CA HIS A 59 30.35 11.65 29.95
C HIS A 59 28.95 11.79 30.55
N ALA A 60 28.87 12.73 31.49
CA ALA A 60 27.65 13.29 32.02
C ALA A 60 26.77 13.95 30.93
N ALA A 61 25.46 13.82 31.12
CA ALA A 61 24.37 14.64 30.56
C ALA A 61 24.18 14.65 29.03
N ALA A 62 23.36 13.71 28.55
CA ALA A 62 22.32 14.02 27.55
C ALA A 62 21.17 13.02 27.74
N ALA A 63 19.97 13.56 27.93
CA ALA A 63 18.75 12.79 28.14
C ALA A 63 18.44 11.92 26.92
N THR A 64 18.23 10.62 27.17
CA THR A 64 17.32 9.70 26.48
C THR A 64 16.94 10.09 25.04
N SER A 65 17.77 9.70 24.08
CA SER A 65 17.27 9.27 22.78
C SER A 65 17.26 7.75 22.81
N GLU A 66 16.23 7.18 23.43
CA GLU A 66 15.86 5.79 23.14
C GLU A 66 15.63 5.71 21.63
N GLY A 67 16.29 4.74 21.00
CA GLY A 67 16.22 4.54 19.56
C GLY A 67 14.77 4.45 19.13
N GLU A 68 14.38 5.34 18.22
CA GLU A 68 13.20 5.16 17.40
C GLU A 68 13.41 3.86 16.62
N GLU A 69 12.93 2.77 17.22
CA GLU A 69 12.60 1.55 16.52
C GLU A 69 11.82 1.93 15.26
N GLU A 70 12.09 1.21 14.18
CA GLU A 70 11.55 1.41 12.84
C GLU A 70 10.03 1.13 12.75
N ALA A 71 9.27 1.50 13.77
CA ALA A 71 7.84 1.73 13.72
C ALA A 71 7.60 2.93 12.79
N GLY A 72 7.42 2.65 11.49
CA GLY A 72 7.21 3.66 10.48
C GLY A 72 6.22 4.73 10.97
N ALA A 73 6.62 6.00 10.87
CA ALA A 73 5.98 7.15 11.53
C ALA A 73 4.45 7.02 11.61
N GLU A 74 3.94 6.54 12.76
CA GLU A 74 2.51 6.53 13.00
C GLU A 74 2.04 7.98 13.08
N LEU A 75 1.16 8.36 12.17
CA LEU A 75 0.51 9.66 12.23
C LEU A 75 -0.32 9.75 13.53
N PRO A 76 -0.57 10.96 14.06
CA PRO A 76 -1.16 11.15 15.38
C PRO A 76 -2.67 10.82 15.46
N PHE A 77 -3.24 10.13 14.47
CA PHE A 77 -4.68 9.84 14.37
C PHE A 77 -5.06 8.43 14.85
N GLY A 78 -4.09 7.66 15.34
CA GLY A 78 -4.25 6.26 15.72
C GLY A 78 -4.54 5.33 14.53
N ARG A 79 -4.56 4.02 14.77
CA ARG A 79 -4.63 2.99 13.72
C ARG A 79 -5.78 3.18 12.74
N LEU A 80 -7.00 3.45 13.22
CA LEU A 80 -8.17 3.66 12.35
C LEU A 80 -8.03 4.94 11.52
N GLY A 81 -7.62 6.05 12.13
CA GLY A 81 -7.44 7.32 11.43
C GLY A 81 -6.34 7.25 10.38
N ASN A 82 -5.23 6.59 10.71
CA ASN A 82 -4.11 6.36 9.81
C ASN A 82 -4.51 5.44 8.63
N THR A 83 -5.25 4.35 8.92
CA THR A 83 -5.79 3.45 7.88
C THR A 83 -6.77 4.18 6.96
N LEU A 84 -7.68 4.98 7.52
CA LEU A 84 -8.63 5.77 6.75
C LEU A 84 -7.88 6.75 5.84
N LEU A 85 -6.94 7.52 6.39
CA LEU A 85 -6.18 8.50 5.61
C LEU A 85 -5.38 7.83 4.49
N ALA A 86 -4.70 6.72 4.77
CA ALA A 86 -3.97 5.95 3.77
C ALA A 86 -4.90 5.48 2.63
N ASN A 87 -6.08 4.96 2.96
CA ASN A 87 -7.06 4.52 1.97
C ASN A 87 -7.65 5.68 1.17
N LEU A 88 -7.91 6.83 1.79
CA LEU A 88 -8.39 8.02 1.09
C LEU A 88 -7.36 8.50 0.05
N VAL A 89 -6.08 8.56 0.43
CA VAL A 89 -4.99 8.97 -0.46
C VAL A 89 -4.79 7.95 -1.59
N ALA A 90 -4.76 6.66 -1.27
CA ALA A 90 -4.62 5.59 -2.26
C ALA A 90 -5.80 5.56 -3.25
N GLY A 91 -7.03 5.65 -2.74
CA GLY A 91 -8.23 5.70 -3.55
C GLY A 91 -8.26 6.92 -4.47
N ALA A 92 -7.93 8.11 -3.94
CA ALA A 92 -7.78 9.34 -4.71
C ALA A 92 -6.73 9.20 -5.82
N GLY A 93 -5.52 8.73 -5.47
CA GLY A 93 -4.43 8.55 -6.43
C GLY A 93 -4.79 7.59 -7.56
N PHE A 94 -5.37 6.43 -7.24
CA PHE A 94 -5.77 5.45 -8.25
C PHE A 94 -6.87 5.98 -9.17
N ALA A 95 -7.88 6.66 -8.62
CA ALA A 95 -8.96 7.24 -9.43
C ALA A 95 -8.44 8.36 -10.35
N LEU A 96 -7.49 9.19 -9.88
CA LEU A 96 -6.82 10.20 -10.69
C LEU A 96 -5.98 9.57 -11.82
N LEU A 97 -5.24 8.51 -11.55
CA LEU A 97 -4.49 7.77 -12.58
C LEU A 97 -5.43 7.22 -13.65
N LEU A 98 -6.51 6.54 -13.26
CA LEU A 98 -7.48 5.97 -14.19
C LEU A 98 -8.19 7.06 -15.02
N GLY A 99 -8.54 8.17 -14.37
CA GLY A 99 -9.08 9.36 -15.03
C GLY A 99 -8.10 10.01 -16.00
N GLY A 100 -6.82 10.07 -15.66
CA GLY A 100 -5.74 10.54 -16.52
C GLY A 100 -5.57 9.69 -17.77
N VAL A 101 -5.58 8.36 -17.61
CA VAL A 101 -5.54 7.41 -18.74
C VAL A 101 -6.76 7.59 -19.65
N ALA A 102 -7.96 7.73 -19.09
CA ALA A 102 -9.16 8.01 -19.87
C ALA A 102 -9.07 9.32 -20.65
N LEU A 103 -8.49 10.37 -20.05
CA LEU A 103 -8.29 11.67 -20.69
C LEU A 103 -7.27 11.58 -21.84
N LEU A 104 -6.14 10.90 -21.63
CA LEU A 104 -5.11 10.68 -22.65
C LEU A 104 -5.63 9.88 -23.86
N LEU A 105 -6.50 8.91 -23.60
CA LEU A 105 -7.17 8.11 -24.64
C LEU A 105 -8.38 8.81 -25.28
N GLY A 106 -8.72 10.03 -24.84
CA GLY A 106 -9.88 10.77 -25.33
C GLY A 106 -11.23 10.09 -25.06
N ARG A 107 -11.29 9.16 -24.09
CA ARG A 107 -12.47 8.37 -23.77
C ARG A 107 -13.37 9.13 -22.79
N ARG A 108 -14.66 9.24 -23.13
CA ARG A 108 -15.66 9.81 -22.23
C ARG A 108 -15.99 8.80 -21.13
N ILE A 109 -15.97 9.24 -19.88
CA ILE A 109 -16.38 8.41 -18.74
C ILE A 109 -17.92 8.41 -18.68
N THR A 110 -18.52 7.24 -18.85
CA THR A 110 -19.95 6.96 -18.62
C THR A 110 -20.08 5.97 -17.46
N PRO A 111 -21.25 5.83 -16.82
CA PRO A 111 -21.43 4.85 -15.74
C PRO A 111 -21.09 3.42 -16.16
N GLN A 112 -21.52 2.99 -17.35
CA GLN A 112 -21.23 1.66 -17.90
C GLN A 112 -19.72 1.46 -18.14
N ASN A 113 -19.09 2.41 -18.82
CA ASN A 113 -17.65 2.33 -19.11
C ASN A 113 -16.83 2.42 -17.82
N GLY A 114 -17.25 3.25 -16.87
CA GLY A 114 -16.59 3.41 -15.57
C GLY A 114 -16.55 2.12 -14.76
N ILE A 115 -17.65 1.35 -14.73
CA ILE A 115 -17.67 0.04 -14.07
C ILE A 115 -16.68 -0.92 -14.75
N LEU A 116 -16.71 -1.00 -16.09
CA LEU A 116 -15.79 -1.87 -16.84
C LEU A 116 -14.34 -1.50 -16.62
N TRP A 117 -14.01 -0.20 -16.62
CA TRP A 117 -12.66 0.30 -16.37
C TRP A 117 -12.21 0.05 -14.92
N GLY A 118 -13.13 0.19 -13.95
CA GLY A 118 -12.85 -0.13 -12.56
C GLY A 118 -12.54 -1.61 -12.37
N VAL A 119 -13.36 -2.49 -12.96
CA VAL A 119 -13.12 -3.95 -12.92
C VAL A 119 -11.81 -4.29 -13.65
N ALA A 120 -11.60 -3.80 -14.86
CA ALA A 120 -10.36 -4.01 -15.61
C ALA A 120 -9.12 -3.54 -14.84
N GLY A 121 -9.19 -2.35 -14.22
CA GLY A 121 -8.13 -1.81 -13.38
C GLY A 121 -7.85 -2.68 -12.16
N PHE A 122 -8.88 -3.16 -11.46
CA PHE A 122 -8.73 -4.10 -10.36
C PHE A 122 -8.05 -5.40 -10.81
N PHE A 123 -8.48 -5.97 -11.94
CA PHE A 123 -7.90 -7.19 -12.47
C PHE A 123 -6.42 -7.02 -12.85
N ALA A 124 -6.10 -5.94 -13.57
CA ALA A 124 -4.75 -5.68 -14.05
C ALA A 124 -3.78 -5.33 -12.91
N VAL A 125 -4.20 -4.51 -11.94
CA VAL A 125 -3.30 -3.89 -10.94
C VAL A 125 -3.26 -4.64 -9.61
N ALA A 126 -4.34 -5.32 -9.23
CA ALA A 126 -4.45 -5.99 -7.93
C ALA A 126 -4.60 -7.51 -8.06
N PHE A 127 -5.62 -7.99 -8.76
CA PHE A 127 -5.97 -9.42 -8.76
C PHE A 127 -4.93 -10.30 -9.45
N LEU A 128 -4.57 -10.00 -10.71
CA LEU A 128 -3.64 -10.83 -11.48
C LEU A 128 -2.23 -10.84 -10.88
N PRO A 129 -1.65 -9.69 -10.45
CA PRO A 129 -0.36 -9.72 -9.77
C PRO A 129 -0.38 -10.58 -8.50
N ALA A 130 -1.45 -10.52 -7.70
CA ALA A 130 -1.58 -11.25 -6.45
C ALA A 130 -1.69 -12.78 -6.62
N LEU A 131 -2.10 -13.28 -7.79
CA LEU A 131 -2.11 -14.72 -8.07
C LEU A 131 -0.70 -15.31 -8.15
N GLY A 132 0.27 -14.54 -8.64
CA GLY A 132 1.67 -14.97 -8.78
C GLY A 132 2.57 -14.57 -7.61
N LEU A 133 2.21 -13.51 -6.88
CA LEU A 133 2.92 -13.04 -5.69
C LEU A 133 1.91 -12.83 -4.56
N SER A 134 1.69 -13.87 -3.76
CA SER A 134 0.89 -13.74 -2.55
C SER A 134 1.59 -12.79 -1.54
N PRO A 135 0.83 -12.04 -0.72
CA PRO A 135 1.41 -11.23 0.34
C PRO A 135 2.25 -12.08 1.28
N GLU A 136 3.45 -11.61 1.58
CA GLU A 136 4.35 -12.29 2.52
C GLU A 136 4.33 -11.60 3.87
N LEU A 137 4.55 -12.41 4.90
CA LEU A 137 4.66 -11.91 6.26
C LEU A 137 6.03 -11.24 6.47
N PRO A 138 6.10 -10.24 7.36
CA PRO A 138 7.37 -9.76 7.89
C PRO A 138 8.26 -10.95 8.32
N ALA A 139 9.57 -10.83 8.09
CA ALA A 139 10.59 -11.85 8.39
C ALA A 139 10.49 -13.20 7.63
N MET A 140 9.60 -13.34 6.64
CA MET A 140 9.58 -14.54 5.78
C MET A 140 10.72 -14.51 4.75
N PRO A 141 11.33 -15.65 4.39
CA PRO A 141 12.25 -15.72 3.26
C PRO A 141 11.55 -15.29 1.97
N ALA A 142 11.93 -14.11 1.50
CA ALA A 142 11.30 -13.41 0.39
C ALA A 142 12.12 -13.55 -0.91
N ALA A 143 11.44 -13.69 -2.04
CA ALA A 143 12.03 -13.40 -3.35
C ALA A 143 12.57 -11.96 -3.39
N ASP A 144 13.64 -11.76 -4.15
CA ASP A 144 14.30 -10.47 -4.29
C ASP A 144 13.32 -9.34 -4.69
N LEU A 145 13.49 -8.16 -4.11
CA LEU A 145 12.59 -7.02 -4.32
C LEU A 145 12.48 -6.65 -5.80
N ALA A 146 13.59 -6.66 -6.53
CA ALA A 146 13.58 -6.30 -7.95
C ALA A 146 12.81 -7.33 -8.78
N GLN A 147 12.89 -8.62 -8.42
CA GLN A 147 12.09 -9.67 -9.08
C GLN A 147 10.60 -9.46 -8.88
N ARG A 148 10.17 -9.01 -7.69
CA ARG A 148 8.75 -8.72 -7.42
C ARG A 148 8.24 -7.51 -8.17
N GLN A 149 9.02 -6.44 -8.18
CA GLN A 149 8.71 -5.24 -8.93
C GLN A 149 8.60 -5.57 -10.43
N LEU A 150 9.53 -6.36 -10.96
CA LEU A 150 9.49 -6.82 -12.34
C LEU A 150 8.23 -7.65 -12.63
N TRP A 151 7.91 -8.64 -11.78
CA TRP A 151 6.70 -9.44 -11.92
C TRP A 151 5.44 -8.59 -11.91
N TRP A 152 5.33 -7.67 -10.94
CA TRP A 152 4.18 -6.79 -10.84
C TRP A 152 4.05 -5.93 -12.10
N ILE A 153 5.11 -5.23 -12.52
CA ILE A 153 5.09 -4.37 -13.71
C ILE A 153 4.72 -5.17 -14.96
N LEU A 154 5.36 -6.32 -15.19
CA LEU A 154 5.06 -7.16 -16.34
C LEU A 154 3.62 -7.65 -16.33
N THR A 155 3.11 -8.07 -15.18
CA THR A 155 1.72 -8.53 -15.05
C THR A 155 0.75 -7.38 -15.34
N VAL A 156 0.96 -6.19 -14.78
CA VAL A 156 0.12 -5.01 -15.02
C VAL A 156 0.11 -4.61 -16.48
N VAL A 157 1.30 -4.55 -17.12
CA VAL A 157 1.43 -4.13 -18.52
C VAL A 157 0.81 -5.16 -19.45
N LEU A 158 1.17 -6.44 -19.33
CA LEU A 158 0.68 -7.49 -20.23
C LEU A 158 -0.83 -7.72 -20.07
N SER A 159 -1.34 -7.72 -18.83
CA SER A 159 -2.78 -7.85 -18.60
C SER A 159 -3.55 -6.60 -19.05
N GLY A 160 -3.01 -5.39 -18.81
CA GLY A 160 -3.61 -4.15 -19.28
C GLY A 160 -3.70 -4.09 -20.81
N VAL A 161 -2.63 -4.47 -21.53
CA VAL A 161 -2.64 -4.59 -22.98
C VAL A 161 -3.64 -5.66 -23.44
N GLY A 162 -3.63 -6.83 -22.81
CA GLY A 162 -4.56 -7.92 -23.14
C GLY A 162 -6.03 -7.52 -22.99
N ILE A 163 -6.39 -6.87 -21.88
CA ILE A 163 -7.75 -6.37 -21.65
C ILE A 163 -8.09 -5.27 -22.68
N TYR A 164 -7.15 -4.36 -22.98
CA TYR A 164 -7.37 -3.32 -23.97
C TYR A 164 -7.64 -3.88 -25.38
N LEU A 165 -7.01 -4.99 -25.76
CA LEU A 165 -7.24 -5.62 -27.06
C LEU A 165 -8.60 -6.34 -27.16
N LEU A 166 -9.24 -6.65 -26.03
CA LEU A 166 -10.56 -7.30 -25.99
C LEU A 166 -11.73 -6.31 -26.09
N VAL A 167 -11.48 -5.00 -25.93
CA VAL A 167 -12.50 -3.94 -25.83
C VAL A 167 -12.36 -2.92 -26.96
#